data_AF-A0A537DJZ3-F1
#
_entry.id   AF-A0A537DJZ3-F1
#
_cell.length_a   1.000
_cell.length_b   1.000
_cell.length_c   1.000
_cell.angle_alpha   90.00
_cell.angle_beta   90.00
_cell.angle_gamma   90.00
#
_symmetry.space_group_name_H-M   'P 1'
#
loop_
_entity.id
_entity.type
_entity.pdbx_description
1 polymer ?
#
loop_
_entity_poly.entity_id
_entity_poly.type
_entity_poly.pdbx_seq_one_letter_code
_entity_poly.pdbx_strand_id
1 'polypeptide(L)'
;MEESEELLGGIVSPNLVRRRLRGYGLYITNKRVIGVKKPKAGIGFMIGAGLGGPVGGLITRPLKNWFGFNDIHVQQKIRIAGREELVTVADERPPTQEELGRIFGAGDQRAKAASALLGFSGVRLEVLGDYLGMDGLKIKDLPEMTISKKRVEFEEVPTIVQVRKNLSKTNKHYFSFLCREGCDYLKQYVEWRIRRGEKIDPNSPLITPSQAHLAGQHIRTPNISDLIRKGIRDAGFDWRPYVLRRYFDTRLMVAESDGLIPRDWRQFFMGHSGDIEHTYTVNKAVSKDVVEKMRASYEKASEKHLVTSRREDVTKNTVIEAFNRQFLAMAGYSEDDISKLGDLPQLTPQQIQDLIQRKSMQALGLNGNGKQKIVPLSEVRTWVLEGWEYVSTLPTNEAVIKLPSS
;
A
#
# COMPACT_ATOMS: atom_id res chain seq x y z
N MET A 1 64.22 11.59 16.86
CA MET A 1 63.57 12.78 16.27
C MET A 1 62.08 12.63 16.56
N GLU A 2 61.56 13.30 17.58
CA GLU A 2 60.12 13.32 17.82
C GLU A 2 59.47 14.14 16.70
N GLU A 3 58.57 13.52 15.92
CA GLU A 3 57.77 14.25 14.93
C GLU A 3 57.07 15.43 15.60
N SER A 4 57.22 16.63 15.05
CA SER A 4 56.53 17.82 15.55
C SER A 4 55.02 17.64 15.42
N GLU A 5 54.28 18.08 16.45
CA GLU A 5 52.82 18.04 16.42
C GLU A 5 52.30 19.15 15.50
N GLU A 6 51.70 18.78 14.37
CA GLU A 6 51.20 19.69 13.34
C GLU A 6 49.67 19.78 13.36
N LEU A 7 49.14 20.99 13.19
CA LEU A 7 47.70 21.24 13.12
C LEU A 7 47.15 20.87 11.74
N LEU A 8 46.23 19.91 11.70
CA LEU A 8 45.59 19.42 10.48
C LEU A 8 44.26 20.13 10.17
N GLY A 9 43.60 20.73 11.17
CA GLY A 9 42.36 21.49 10.98
C GLY A 9 41.54 21.68 12.26
N GLY A 10 40.37 22.33 12.19
CA GLY A 10 39.50 22.48 13.36
C GLY A 10 38.16 23.17 13.09
N ILE A 11 37.26 23.07 14.07
CA ILE A 11 35.91 23.68 14.08
C ILE A 11 35.68 24.45 15.38
N VAL A 12 34.97 25.58 15.36
CA VAL A 12 34.66 26.37 16.56
C VAL A 12 33.15 26.50 16.75
N SER A 13 32.65 26.33 17.98
CA SER A 13 31.23 26.54 18.28
C SER A 13 31.02 27.37 19.56
N PRO A 14 30.15 28.40 19.53
CA PRO A 14 29.75 29.11 20.75
C PRO A 14 28.98 28.22 21.73
N ASN A 15 28.44 27.08 21.28
CA ASN A 15 27.65 26.15 22.09
C ASN A 15 28.46 24.95 22.59
N LEU A 16 29.75 24.81 22.24
CA LEU A 16 30.58 23.72 22.75
C LEU A 16 30.91 23.96 24.23
N VAL A 17 30.66 22.96 25.08
CA VAL A 17 30.84 23.04 26.53
C VAL A 17 31.96 22.12 27.00
N ARG A 18 32.99 22.69 27.65
CA ARG A 18 33.99 21.91 28.42
C ARG A 18 33.89 22.32 29.88
N ARG A 19 33.60 21.37 30.77
CA ARG A 19 33.44 21.59 32.23
C ARG A 19 32.61 22.86 32.55
N ARG A 20 31.37 22.92 32.04
CA ARG A 20 30.38 24.01 32.25
C ARG A 20 30.68 25.38 31.59
N LEU A 21 31.78 25.53 30.85
CA LEU A 21 32.10 26.78 30.14
C LEU A 21 31.77 26.64 28.64
N ARG A 22 31.08 27.63 28.06
CA ARG A 22 30.72 27.71 26.62
C ARG A 22 31.84 28.38 25.79
N GLY A 23 31.90 28.10 24.48
CA GLY A 23 32.77 28.80 23.52
C GLY A 23 34.11 28.12 23.18
N TYR A 24 34.12 26.80 23.03
CA TYR A 24 35.32 26.02 22.68
C TYR A 24 35.34 25.61 21.20
N GLY A 25 36.54 25.54 20.62
CA GLY A 25 36.81 24.90 19.34
C GLY A 25 37.49 23.55 19.49
N LEU A 26 37.23 22.66 18.55
CA LEU A 26 37.81 21.34 18.39
C LEU A 26 38.85 21.41 17.26
N TYR A 27 40.12 21.23 17.59
CA TYR A 27 41.25 21.25 16.67
C TYR A 27 41.84 19.85 16.57
N ILE A 28 42.33 19.48 15.39
CA ILE A 28 42.86 18.17 15.08
C ILE A 28 44.32 18.38 14.70
N THR A 29 45.22 17.71 15.40
CA THR A 29 46.64 17.62 15.05
C THR A 29 46.95 16.23 14.49
N ASN A 30 48.14 16.06 13.93
CA ASN A 30 48.67 14.75 13.53
C ASN A 30 48.83 13.78 14.72
N LYS A 31 48.67 14.23 15.97
CA LYS A 31 48.79 13.39 17.18
C LYS A 31 47.51 13.30 18.01
N ARG A 32 46.66 14.33 18.06
CA ARG A 32 45.51 14.39 18.99
C ARG A 32 44.44 15.39 18.58
N VAL A 33 43.28 15.27 19.21
CA VAL A 33 42.19 16.26 19.12
C VAL A 33 42.23 17.16 20.35
N ILE A 34 42.35 18.47 20.15
CA ILE A 34 42.53 19.49 21.19
C ILE A 34 41.28 20.38 21.28
N GLY A 35 40.71 20.50 22.48
CA GLY A 35 39.63 21.46 22.76
C GLY A 35 40.18 22.79 23.32
N VAL A 36 40.20 23.86 22.52
CA VAL A 36 40.78 25.17 22.89
C VAL A 36 39.68 26.22 23.03
N LYS A 37 39.75 27.04 24.09
CA LYS A 37 38.84 28.18 24.29
C LYS A 37 39.26 29.29 23.33
N LYS A 38 38.31 29.88 22.60
CA LYS A 38 38.55 30.96 21.63
C LYS A 38 39.59 31.97 22.16
N PRO A 39 40.80 32.10 21.57
CA PRO A 39 41.67 33.22 21.89
C PRO A 39 41.00 34.50 21.39
N LYS A 40 41.12 35.59 22.14
CA LYS A 40 40.70 36.91 21.65
C LYS A 40 41.62 37.30 20.50
N ALA A 41 41.00 37.56 19.34
CA ALA A 41 41.49 38.30 18.19
C ALA A 41 42.80 37.83 17.52
N GLY A 42 42.70 37.45 16.24
CA GLY A 42 43.85 37.38 15.34
C GLY A 42 43.79 36.19 14.40
N ILE A 43 43.51 36.48 13.12
CA ILE A 43 43.82 35.66 11.92
C ILE A 43 42.78 34.59 11.57
N GLY A 44 42.30 34.69 10.33
CA GLY A 44 41.06 34.10 9.83
C GLY A 44 41.09 32.59 9.58
N PHE A 45 39.93 31.96 9.81
CA PHE A 45 39.36 31.00 8.87
C PHE A 45 37.85 30.89 9.11
N MET A 46 37.07 31.28 8.11
CA MET A 46 35.61 31.23 8.06
C MET A 46 35.19 30.01 7.26
N ILE A 47 34.91 28.86 7.90
CA ILE A 47 34.05 27.79 7.34
C ILE A 47 33.35 27.03 8.49
N GLY A 48 32.01 27.02 8.47
CA GLY A 48 31.19 25.90 8.96
C GLY A 48 30.61 26.00 10.37
N ALA A 49 29.32 26.37 10.45
CA ALA A 49 28.52 26.35 11.67
C ALA A 49 28.02 24.93 12.04
N GLY A 50 28.05 24.62 13.34
CA GLY A 50 27.06 23.85 14.13
C GLY A 50 26.76 22.39 13.76
N LEU A 51 27.29 21.40 14.51
CA LEU A 51 26.88 20.00 14.37
C LEU A 51 26.91 19.19 15.69
N GLY A 52 25.85 19.33 16.49
CA GLY A 52 25.36 18.26 17.38
C GLY A 52 24.28 17.44 16.65
N GLY A 53 23.89 16.29 17.19
CA GLY A 53 22.80 15.48 16.60
C GLY A 53 23.23 14.51 15.48
N PRO A 54 22.27 13.95 14.71
CA PRO A 54 22.53 12.96 13.64
C PRO A 54 23.53 13.43 12.58
N VAL A 55 23.56 14.73 12.29
CA VAL A 55 24.46 15.32 11.28
C VAL A 55 25.92 15.32 11.75
N GLY A 56 26.19 15.52 13.05
CA GLY A 56 27.52 15.29 13.61
C GLY A 56 27.96 13.83 13.47
N GLY A 57 27.02 12.89 13.60
CA GLY A 57 27.25 11.47 13.34
C GLY A 57 27.62 11.15 11.88
N LEU A 58 27.07 11.91 10.92
CA LEU A 58 27.36 11.74 9.50
C LEU A 58 28.76 12.26 9.10
N ILE A 59 29.30 13.26 9.80
CA ILE A 59 30.65 13.80 9.51
C ILE A 59 31.75 12.98 10.20
N THR A 60 31.50 12.52 11.42
CA THR A 60 32.51 11.76 12.19
C THR A 60 32.87 10.42 11.56
N ARG A 61 31.96 9.77 10.83
CA ARG A 61 32.21 8.47 10.20
C ARG A 61 33.14 8.56 8.97
N PRO A 62 32.92 9.44 7.98
CA PRO A 62 33.88 9.71 6.91
C PRO A 62 35.26 10.13 7.42
N LEU A 63 35.32 11.00 8.43
CA LEU A 63 36.60 11.39 9.02
C LEU A 63 37.33 10.21 9.64
N LYS A 64 36.64 9.35 10.41
CA LYS A 64 37.23 8.11 10.93
C LYS A 64 37.71 7.17 9.82
N ASN A 65 36.94 7.00 8.75
CA ASN A 65 37.35 6.17 7.61
C ASN A 65 38.55 6.76 6.87
N TRP A 66 38.59 8.09 6.68
CA TRP A 66 39.73 8.78 6.06
C TRP A 66 40.99 8.69 6.93
N PHE A 67 40.86 8.85 8.25
CA PHE A 67 41.98 8.63 9.17
C PHE A 67 42.46 7.18 9.12
N GLY A 68 41.54 6.20 9.13
CA GLY A 68 41.91 4.78 8.98
C GLY A 68 42.59 4.48 7.64
N PHE A 69 42.18 5.12 6.54
CA PHE A 69 42.87 5.02 5.24
C PHE A 69 44.29 5.58 5.25
N ASN A 70 44.56 6.56 6.12
CA ASN A 70 45.90 7.12 6.34
C ASN A 70 46.61 6.51 7.56
N ASP A 71 46.20 5.31 8.00
CA ASP A 71 46.74 4.58 9.15
C ASP A 71 46.67 5.31 10.52
N ILE A 72 45.90 6.40 10.60
CA ILE A 72 45.65 7.14 11.83
C ILE A 72 44.46 6.51 12.56
N HIS A 73 44.75 5.74 13.60
CA HIS A 73 43.73 5.01 14.35
C HIS A 73 43.20 5.83 15.54
N VAL A 74 41.99 6.39 15.39
CA VAL A 74 41.31 7.11 16.49
C VAL A 74 40.77 6.10 17.52
N GLN A 75 41.58 5.77 18.53
CA GLN A 75 41.19 4.83 19.60
C GLN A 75 40.11 5.36 20.55
N GLN A 76 39.95 6.69 20.63
CA GLN A 76 38.97 7.29 21.53
C GLN A 76 37.54 7.23 20.97
N LYS A 77 36.59 6.86 21.84
CA LYS A 77 35.16 6.86 21.52
C LYS A 77 34.65 8.30 21.43
N ILE A 78 34.48 8.81 20.20
CA ILE A 78 33.82 10.09 19.95
C ILE A 78 32.33 9.96 20.30
N ARG A 79 31.93 10.53 21.44
CA ARG A 79 30.52 10.63 21.86
C ARG A 79 29.92 11.93 21.32
N ILE A 80 28.89 11.81 20.49
CA ILE A 80 28.14 12.94 19.94
C ILE A 80 26.80 12.98 20.66
N ALA A 81 26.57 14.03 21.44
CA ALA A 81 25.30 14.24 22.13
C ALA A 81 24.16 14.36 21.11
N GLY A 82 23.03 13.72 21.41
CA GLY A 82 21.84 13.71 20.55
C GLY A 82 22.01 12.99 19.20
N ARG A 83 23.06 12.18 19.01
CA ARG A 83 23.30 11.48 17.73
C ARG A 83 22.10 10.62 17.28
N GLU A 84 21.37 10.08 18.23
CA GLU A 84 20.20 9.23 18.02
C GLU A 84 18.88 10.01 18.15
N GLU A 85 18.93 11.29 18.53
CA GLU A 85 17.74 12.14 18.64
C GLU A 85 17.24 12.51 17.24
N LEU A 86 16.05 12.03 16.90
CA LEU A 86 15.36 12.29 15.65
C LEU A 86 14.61 13.64 15.68
N VAL A 87 15.31 14.73 16.00
CA VAL A 87 14.69 16.04 16.28
C VAL A 87 13.81 16.57 15.13
N THR A 88 14.15 16.29 13.87
CA THR A 88 13.43 16.79 12.69
C THR A 88 12.33 15.87 12.19
N VAL A 89 12.21 14.65 12.72
CA VAL A 89 11.34 13.60 12.14
C VAL A 89 10.55 12.81 13.20
N ALA A 90 10.68 13.18 14.47
CA ALA A 90 10.08 12.48 15.60
C ALA A 90 8.55 12.37 15.49
N ASP A 91 7.89 13.43 15.02
CA ASP A 91 6.43 13.51 14.93
C ASP A 91 5.87 13.06 13.57
N GLU A 92 6.72 12.68 12.62
CA GLU A 92 6.28 12.23 11.30
C GLU A 92 5.67 10.82 11.42
N ARG A 93 4.38 10.67 11.08
CA ARG A 93 3.69 9.37 11.00
C ARG A 93 3.30 9.03 9.56
N PRO A 94 3.10 7.74 9.22
CA PRO A 94 2.49 7.35 7.96
C PRO A 94 1.04 7.91 7.83
N PRO A 95 0.59 8.27 6.61
CA PRO A 95 -0.79 8.70 6.38
C PRO A 95 -1.82 7.58 6.65
N THR A 96 -3.08 7.97 6.86
CA THR A 96 -4.22 7.04 6.74
C THR A 96 -4.57 6.76 5.28
N GLN A 97 -5.43 5.77 5.02
CA GLN A 97 -5.95 5.51 3.67
C GLN A 97 -6.67 6.76 3.12
N GLU A 98 -7.45 7.44 3.94
CA GLU A 98 -8.18 8.65 3.59
C GLU A 98 -7.24 9.84 3.35
N GLU A 99 -6.20 9.99 4.18
CA GLU A 99 -5.16 11.02 3.99
C GLU A 99 -4.35 10.79 2.72
N LEU A 100 -3.99 9.53 2.42
CA LEU A 100 -3.35 9.18 1.17
C LEU A 100 -4.26 9.45 -0.02
N GLY A 101 -5.56 9.17 0.10
CA GLY A 101 -6.57 9.51 -0.90
C GLY A 101 -6.63 11.02 -1.17
N ARG A 102 -6.53 11.85 -0.13
CA ARG A 102 -6.42 13.33 -0.28
C ARG A 102 -5.15 13.75 -1.02
N ILE A 103 -4.01 13.13 -0.72
CA ILE A 103 -2.74 13.39 -1.43
C ILE A 103 -2.86 13.04 -2.91
N PHE A 104 -3.49 11.90 -3.23
CA PHE A 104 -3.80 11.59 -4.63
C PHE A 104 -4.72 12.64 -5.22
N GLY A 105 -5.83 12.98 -4.57
CA GLY A 105 -6.80 13.98 -5.04
C GLY A 105 -6.17 15.33 -5.41
N ALA A 106 -5.18 15.79 -4.65
CA ALA A 106 -4.47 17.04 -4.89
C ALA A 106 -3.38 16.96 -5.99
N GLY A 107 -2.87 15.77 -6.29
CA GLY A 107 -1.78 15.58 -7.26
C GLY A 107 -2.21 15.60 -8.73
N ASP A 108 -1.32 16.07 -9.60
CA ASP A 108 -1.46 15.87 -11.05
C ASP A 108 -1.27 14.38 -11.43
N GLN A 109 -1.56 14.00 -12.68
CA GLN A 109 -1.47 12.59 -13.10
C GLN A 109 -0.09 11.98 -12.87
N ARG A 110 0.98 12.77 -13.02
CA ARG A 110 2.36 12.33 -12.78
C ARG A 110 2.63 12.13 -11.29
N ALA A 111 2.23 13.08 -10.45
CA ALA A 111 2.37 13.01 -9.01
C ALA A 111 1.56 11.85 -8.43
N LYS A 112 0.35 11.61 -8.95
CA LYS A 112 -0.48 10.43 -8.61
C LYS A 112 0.25 9.13 -8.94
N ALA A 113 0.74 8.98 -10.18
CA ALA A 113 1.47 7.77 -10.60
C ALA A 113 2.75 7.54 -9.77
N ALA A 114 3.56 8.59 -9.54
CA ALA A 114 4.77 8.49 -8.72
C ALA A 114 4.46 8.15 -7.26
N SER A 115 3.45 8.82 -6.68
CA SER A 115 3.01 8.58 -5.31
C SER A 115 2.43 7.17 -5.13
N ALA A 116 1.70 6.66 -6.13
CA ALA A 116 1.14 5.31 -6.13
C ALA A 116 2.23 4.24 -6.19
N LEU A 117 3.26 4.42 -7.02
CA LEU A 117 4.42 3.52 -7.03
C LEU A 117 5.09 3.48 -5.64
N LEU A 118 5.29 4.63 -4.99
CA LEU A 118 5.86 4.63 -3.63
C LEU A 118 4.92 4.00 -2.59
N GLY A 119 3.66 4.40 -2.59
CA GLY A 119 2.67 4.08 -1.55
C GLY A 119 2.07 2.69 -1.68
N PHE A 120 2.02 2.12 -2.89
CA PHE A 120 1.40 0.82 -3.14
C PHE A 120 2.41 -0.26 -3.53
N SER A 121 3.57 0.06 -4.11
CA SER A 121 4.60 -0.96 -4.40
C SER A 121 5.82 -0.88 -3.49
N GLY A 122 5.93 0.17 -2.65
CA GLY A 122 7.01 0.26 -1.70
C GLY A 122 8.38 0.35 -2.37
N VAL A 123 8.48 0.97 -3.55
CA VAL A 123 9.78 1.26 -4.19
C VAL A 123 10.42 2.53 -3.60
N ARG A 124 11.73 2.72 -3.83
CA ARG A 124 12.43 3.94 -3.37
C ARG A 124 12.25 5.05 -4.39
N LEU A 125 12.45 6.31 -4.00
CA LEU A 125 12.38 7.42 -4.96
C LEU A 125 13.40 7.23 -6.08
N GLU A 126 14.62 6.79 -5.73
CA GLU A 126 15.72 6.54 -6.65
C GLU A 126 15.41 5.42 -7.66
N VAL A 127 14.43 4.55 -7.38
CA VAL A 127 13.98 3.53 -8.33
C VAL A 127 13.17 4.16 -9.45
N LEU A 128 12.40 5.22 -9.19
CA LEU A 128 11.67 5.94 -10.24
C LEU A 128 12.60 6.76 -11.15
N GLY A 129 13.73 7.19 -10.60
CA GLY A 129 14.74 7.97 -11.31
C GLY A 129 15.92 8.30 -10.40
N ASP A 130 17.13 7.99 -10.86
CA ASP A 130 18.36 8.16 -10.08
C ASP A 130 18.72 9.64 -9.88
N TYR A 131 19.75 9.89 -9.08
CA TYR A 131 20.13 11.26 -8.71
C TYR A 131 20.62 12.08 -9.92
N LEU A 132 21.23 11.42 -10.90
CA LEU A 132 21.81 12.06 -12.08
C LEU A 132 20.78 12.21 -13.22
N GLY A 133 19.69 11.46 -13.19
CA GLY A 133 18.71 11.33 -14.27
C GLY A 133 19.22 10.44 -15.39
N MET A 134 20.06 9.45 -15.07
CA MET A 134 20.66 8.55 -16.06
C MET A 134 19.85 7.26 -16.23
N ASP A 135 19.23 6.77 -15.16
CA ASP A 135 18.35 5.61 -15.19
C ASP A 135 17.19 5.71 -14.18
N GLY A 136 16.23 4.80 -14.28
CA GLY A 136 15.04 4.69 -13.43
C GLY A 136 14.11 3.60 -13.97
N LEU A 137 12.96 3.35 -13.35
CA LEU A 137 11.98 2.40 -13.89
C LEU A 137 11.61 2.75 -15.33
N LYS A 138 11.49 1.71 -16.15
CA LYS A 138 11.12 1.78 -17.58
C LYS A 138 9.80 1.06 -17.81
N ILE A 139 9.20 1.30 -18.97
CA ILE A 139 7.96 0.62 -19.39
C ILE A 139 8.11 -0.91 -19.32
N LYS A 140 9.23 -1.47 -19.80
CA LYS A 140 9.53 -2.91 -19.75
C LYS A 140 9.66 -3.50 -18.34
N ASP A 141 9.86 -2.65 -17.33
CA ASP A 141 9.98 -3.10 -15.94
C ASP A 141 8.60 -3.43 -15.33
N LEU A 142 7.50 -3.22 -16.08
CA LEU A 142 6.16 -3.73 -15.80
C LEU A 142 5.77 -4.72 -16.92
N PRO A 143 6.14 -6.01 -16.80
CA PRO A 143 6.05 -6.97 -17.91
C PRO A 143 4.63 -7.26 -18.37
N GLU A 144 3.64 -7.04 -17.51
CA GLU A 144 2.21 -7.31 -17.80
C GLU A 144 1.49 -6.04 -18.30
N MET A 145 2.21 -4.93 -18.48
CA MET A 145 1.66 -3.69 -19.04
C MET A 145 1.87 -3.64 -20.55
N THR A 146 0.78 -3.55 -21.30
CA THR A 146 0.81 -3.45 -22.76
C THR A 146 0.28 -2.10 -23.23
N ILE A 147 0.85 -1.62 -24.34
CA ILE A 147 0.44 -0.37 -24.99
C ILE A 147 -0.02 -0.72 -26.40
N SER A 148 -1.33 -0.69 -26.64
CA SER A 148 -1.92 -0.98 -27.94
C SER A 148 -2.88 0.14 -28.35
N LYS A 149 -2.82 0.59 -29.61
CA LYS A 149 -3.73 1.64 -30.15
C LYS A 149 -3.87 2.89 -29.26
N LYS A 150 -2.77 3.35 -28.64
CA LYS A 150 -2.73 4.48 -27.68
C LYS A 150 -3.48 4.27 -26.36
N ARG A 151 -3.83 3.02 -26.02
CA ARG A 151 -4.41 2.62 -24.74
C ARG A 151 -3.40 1.78 -23.97
N VAL A 152 -3.45 1.91 -22.65
CA VAL A 152 -2.64 1.12 -21.73
C VAL A 152 -3.54 0.10 -21.03
N GLU A 153 -3.14 -1.15 -21.07
CA GLU A 153 -3.83 -2.27 -20.45
C GLU A 153 -2.84 -3.09 -19.62
N PHE A 154 -3.34 -3.70 -18.55
CA PHE A 154 -2.58 -4.61 -17.71
C PHE A 154 -3.20 -5.99 -17.86
N GLU A 155 -2.42 -6.95 -18.32
CA GLU A 155 -2.85 -8.34 -18.51
C GLU A 155 -3.19 -8.98 -17.15
N GLU A 156 -2.41 -8.65 -16.13
CA GLU A 156 -2.55 -9.15 -14.77
C GLU A 156 -2.54 -8.00 -13.76
N VAL A 157 -3.41 -8.08 -12.76
CA VAL A 157 -3.54 -7.08 -11.68
C VAL A 157 -3.78 -7.83 -10.36
N PRO A 158 -3.00 -7.60 -9.29
CA PRO A 158 -1.89 -6.64 -9.15
C PRO A 158 -0.70 -6.92 -10.07
N THR A 159 -0.19 -5.89 -10.74
CA THR A 159 0.88 -6.06 -11.74
C THR A 159 2.27 -6.06 -11.11
N ILE A 160 3.20 -6.82 -11.67
CA ILE A 160 4.59 -6.87 -11.25
C ILE A 160 5.31 -5.55 -11.56
N VAL A 161 6.00 -5.01 -10.56
CA VAL A 161 6.97 -3.92 -10.70
C VAL A 161 8.37 -4.47 -10.47
N GLN A 162 9.12 -4.66 -11.55
CA GLN A 162 10.45 -5.26 -11.50
C GLN A 162 11.52 -4.20 -11.22
N VAL A 163 12.28 -4.36 -10.14
CA VAL A 163 13.37 -3.46 -9.80
C VAL A 163 14.70 -4.08 -10.21
N ARG A 164 15.32 -3.46 -11.21
CA ARG A 164 16.59 -3.88 -11.78
C ARG A 164 17.73 -3.72 -10.75
N LYS A 165 18.75 -4.57 -10.89
CA LYS A 165 19.91 -4.65 -9.98
C LYS A 165 20.56 -3.28 -9.71
N ASN A 166 20.74 -2.47 -10.76
CA ASN A 166 21.38 -1.16 -10.68
C ASN A 166 20.53 -0.07 -10.01
N LEU A 167 19.21 -0.26 -9.91
CA LEU A 167 18.29 0.64 -9.19
C LEU A 167 18.14 0.25 -7.71
N SER A 168 18.60 -0.95 -7.34
CA SER A 168 18.49 -1.46 -5.98
C SER A 168 19.68 -1.03 -5.13
N LYS A 169 19.40 -0.52 -3.92
CA LYS A 169 20.43 -0.16 -2.94
C LYS A 169 21.31 -1.34 -2.53
N THR A 170 20.77 -2.56 -2.61
CA THR A 170 21.46 -3.79 -2.23
C THR A 170 22.15 -4.46 -3.43
N ASN A 171 22.08 -3.84 -4.61
CA ASN A 171 22.62 -4.37 -5.87
C ASN A 171 22.10 -5.80 -6.16
N LYS A 172 20.83 -6.06 -5.80
CA LYS A 172 20.10 -7.31 -6.10
C LYS A 172 18.82 -6.97 -6.85
N HIS A 173 18.44 -7.81 -7.81
CA HIS A 173 17.12 -7.70 -8.44
C HIS A 173 16.04 -8.13 -7.44
N TYR A 174 14.88 -7.48 -7.49
CA TYR A 174 13.68 -7.88 -6.76
C TYR A 174 12.45 -7.39 -7.50
N PHE A 175 11.27 -7.75 -7.04
CA PHE A 175 10.03 -7.19 -7.55
C PHE A 175 9.08 -6.89 -6.40
N SER A 176 8.10 -6.05 -6.70
CA SER A 176 6.92 -5.81 -5.87
C SER A 176 5.69 -5.85 -6.78
N PHE A 177 4.53 -5.53 -6.25
CA PHE A 177 3.29 -5.43 -7.01
C PHE A 177 2.72 -4.02 -6.94
N LEU A 178 1.93 -3.66 -7.94
CA LEU A 178 1.11 -2.46 -7.98
C LEU A 178 -0.36 -2.89 -8.06
N CYS A 179 -1.14 -2.55 -7.03
CA CYS A 179 -2.57 -2.84 -6.98
C CYS A 179 -3.35 -2.09 -8.08
N ARG A 180 -4.62 -2.49 -8.27
CA ARG A 180 -5.51 -1.95 -9.30
C ARG A 180 -5.58 -0.42 -9.30
N GLU A 181 -5.77 0.20 -8.13
CA GLU A 181 -5.84 1.66 -8.01
C GLU A 181 -4.54 2.33 -8.50
N GLY A 182 -3.39 1.74 -8.18
CA GLY A 182 -2.10 2.20 -8.69
C GLY A 182 -1.94 2.03 -10.19
N CYS A 183 -2.41 0.91 -10.74
CA CYS A 183 -2.44 0.65 -12.18
C CYS A 183 -3.30 1.70 -12.91
N ASP A 184 -4.45 2.08 -12.34
CA ASP A 184 -5.34 3.08 -12.92
C ASP A 184 -4.69 4.46 -12.98
N TYR A 185 -3.99 4.89 -11.92
CA TYR A 185 -3.23 6.14 -11.94
C TYR A 185 -2.08 6.11 -12.95
N LEU A 186 -1.35 4.99 -13.03
CA LEU A 186 -0.26 4.83 -13.98
C LEU A 186 -0.76 4.83 -15.42
N LYS A 187 -1.86 4.11 -15.69
CA LYS A 187 -2.55 4.10 -16.99
C LYS A 187 -2.91 5.52 -17.43
N GLN A 188 -3.62 6.27 -16.59
CA GLN A 188 -4.04 7.64 -16.91
C GLN A 188 -2.85 8.54 -17.27
N TYR A 189 -1.75 8.40 -16.53
CA TYR A 189 -0.53 9.16 -16.77
C TYR A 189 0.18 8.77 -18.07
N VAL A 190 0.35 7.48 -18.35
CA VAL A 190 1.00 7.00 -19.58
C VAL A 190 0.16 7.34 -20.81
N GLU A 191 -1.17 7.18 -20.74
CA GLU A 191 -2.07 7.59 -21.82
C GLU A 191 -2.07 9.11 -22.04
N TRP A 192 -1.91 9.91 -20.98
CA TRP A 192 -1.72 11.35 -21.11
C TRP A 192 -0.42 11.70 -21.85
N ARG A 193 0.68 11.00 -21.58
CA ARG A 193 1.94 11.16 -22.33
C ARG A 193 1.76 10.86 -23.82
N ILE A 194 1.08 9.75 -24.14
CA ILE A 194 0.78 9.36 -25.53
C ILE A 194 -0.08 10.42 -26.23
N ARG A 195 -1.10 10.95 -25.55
CA ARG A 195 -1.96 12.03 -26.09
C ARG A 195 -1.19 13.31 -26.39
N ARG A 196 -0.09 13.57 -25.68
CA ARG A 196 0.81 14.69 -25.94
C ARG A 196 1.82 14.43 -27.07
N GLY A 197 1.72 13.28 -27.74
CA GLY A 197 2.59 12.92 -28.86
C GLY A 197 3.91 12.27 -28.47
N GLU A 198 4.11 11.92 -27.19
CA GLU A 198 5.30 11.19 -26.76
C GLU A 198 5.28 9.77 -27.35
N LYS A 199 6.37 9.37 -28.01
CA LYS A 199 6.56 8.01 -28.48
C LYS A 199 7.09 7.18 -27.31
N ILE A 200 6.32 6.17 -26.90
CA ILE A 200 6.65 5.31 -25.77
C ILE A 200 7.04 3.94 -26.30
N ASP A 201 8.23 3.50 -25.91
CA ASP A 201 8.79 2.18 -26.20
C ASP A 201 9.16 1.45 -24.88
N PRO A 202 9.54 0.16 -24.92
CA PRO A 202 9.86 -0.59 -23.70
C PRO A 202 11.00 0.00 -22.85
N ASN A 203 11.95 0.74 -23.45
CA ASN A 203 13.05 1.39 -22.74
C ASN A 203 12.73 2.81 -22.27
N SER A 204 11.58 3.38 -22.66
CA SER A 204 11.16 4.70 -22.22
C SER A 204 11.04 4.75 -20.69
N PRO A 205 11.46 5.86 -20.04
CA PRO A 205 11.28 6.05 -18.61
C PRO A 205 9.81 5.98 -18.23
N LEU A 206 9.52 5.35 -17.09
CA LEU A 206 8.17 5.23 -16.57
C LEU A 206 7.66 6.61 -16.12
N ILE A 207 8.45 7.36 -15.35
CA ILE A 207 8.18 8.75 -14.96
C ILE A 207 9.19 9.67 -15.64
N THR A 208 8.71 10.79 -16.18
CA THR A 208 9.53 11.77 -16.91
C THR A 208 9.39 13.17 -16.28
N PRO A 209 10.36 14.08 -16.48
CA PRO A 209 10.26 15.46 -16.02
C PRO A 209 9.00 16.20 -16.51
N SER A 210 8.64 17.28 -15.83
CA SER A 210 7.47 18.10 -16.20
C SER A 210 7.72 18.97 -17.43
N GLN A 211 8.97 19.34 -17.68
CA GLN A 211 9.38 20.18 -18.79
C GLN A 211 9.30 19.42 -20.12
N ALA A 212 8.59 19.97 -21.10
CA ALA A 212 8.32 19.31 -22.38
C ALA A 212 9.60 18.95 -23.17
N HIS A 213 10.65 19.79 -23.10
CA HIS A 213 11.93 19.52 -23.78
C HIS A 213 12.72 18.36 -23.15
N LEU A 214 12.35 17.91 -21.96
CA LEU A 214 12.92 16.75 -21.27
C LEU A 214 12.00 15.51 -21.33
N ALA A 215 10.92 15.57 -22.13
CA ALA A 215 10.07 14.40 -22.35
C ALA A 215 10.90 13.22 -22.89
N GLY A 216 10.59 12.01 -22.45
CA GLY A 216 11.38 10.81 -22.75
C GLY A 216 12.69 10.65 -21.98
N GLN A 217 13.11 11.62 -21.15
CA GLN A 217 14.30 11.51 -20.31
C GLN A 217 13.97 11.01 -18.90
N HIS A 218 14.94 10.37 -18.24
CA HIS A 218 14.80 9.95 -16.85
C HIS A 218 14.70 11.16 -15.93
N ILE A 219 13.67 11.18 -15.08
CA ILE A 219 13.52 12.20 -14.05
C ILE A 219 14.56 11.99 -12.94
N ARG A 220 15.06 13.08 -12.34
CA ARG A 220 15.99 12.99 -11.21
C ARG A 220 15.26 12.74 -9.89
N THR A 221 15.90 12.05 -8.95
CA THR A 221 15.34 11.82 -7.60
C THR A 221 14.86 13.09 -6.90
N PRO A 222 15.59 14.23 -6.90
CA PRO A 222 15.10 15.47 -6.28
C PRO A 222 13.82 15.99 -6.93
N ASN A 223 13.69 15.87 -8.26
CA ASN A 223 12.49 16.31 -8.99
C ASN A 223 11.28 15.42 -8.68
N ILE A 224 11.48 14.11 -8.47
CA ILE A 224 10.44 13.22 -7.97
C ILE A 224 10.03 13.63 -6.55
N SER A 225 11.01 13.91 -5.69
CA SER A 225 10.79 14.36 -4.32
C SER A 225 9.95 15.65 -4.29
N ASP A 226 10.29 16.63 -5.12
CA ASP A 226 9.57 17.90 -5.20
C ASP A 226 8.16 17.73 -5.78
N LEU A 227 7.99 16.90 -6.80
CA LEU A 227 6.70 16.55 -7.38
C LEU A 227 5.75 15.97 -6.32
N ILE A 228 6.20 14.99 -5.56
CA ILE A 228 5.40 14.34 -4.51
C ILE A 228 5.16 15.32 -3.35
N ARG A 229 6.19 16.07 -2.94
CA ARG A 229 6.07 17.05 -1.85
C ARG A 229 5.01 18.11 -2.17
N LYS A 230 4.92 18.55 -3.42
CA LYS A 230 3.86 19.47 -3.85
C LYS A 230 2.48 18.86 -3.61
N GLY A 231 2.22 17.63 -4.06
CA GLY A 231 0.94 16.95 -3.83
C GLY A 231 0.61 16.77 -2.34
N ILE A 232 1.61 16.47 -1.50
CA ILE A 232 1.45 16.37 -0.05
C ILE A 232 1.03 17.71 0.57
N ARG A 233 1.69 18.81 0.19
CA ARG A 233 1.40 20.16 0.68
C ARG A 233 0.06 20.69 0.19
N ASP A 234 -0.28 20.45 -1.06
CA ASP A 234 -1.56 20.84 -1.65
C ASP A 234 -2.73 20.10 -0.96
N ALA A 235 -2.48 18.91 -0.39
CA ALA A 235 -3.42 18.17 0.45
C ALA A 235 -3.46 18.63 1.93
N GLY A 236 -2.65 19.62 2.31
CA GLY A 236 -2.63 20.22 3.65
C GLY A 236 -1.67 19.57 4.65
N PHE A 237 -0.67 18.81 4.17
CA PHE A 237 0.30 18.14 5.04
C PHE A 237 1.74 18.63 4.80
N ASP A 238 2.61 18.55 5.81
CA ASP A 238 4.03 18.93 5.70
C ASP A 238 4.97 17.71 5.79
N TRP A 239 4.48 16.53 5.42
CA TRP A 239 5.30 15.31 5.41
C TRP A 239 6.31 15.29 4.28
N ARG A 240 7.36 14.49 4.45
CA ARG A 240 8.34 14.26 3.39
C ARG A 240 7.83 13.17 2.45
N PRO A 241 8.23 13.19 1.16
CA PRO A 241 7.83 12.16 0.19
C PRO A 241 8.08 10.71 0.63
N TYR A 242 9.13 10.48 1.43
CA TYR A 242 9.45 9.15 1.96
C TYR A 242 8.35 8.57 2.87
N VAL A 243 7.44 9.41 3.39
CA VAL A 243 6.28 8.96 4.17
C VAL A 243 5.41 7.97 3.41
N LEU A 244 5.32 8.09 2.07
CA LEU A 244 4.53 7.19 1.23
C LEU A 244 5.12 5.77 1.21
N ARG A 245 6.45 5.65 1.15
CA ARG A 245 7.09 4.34 1.29
C ARG A 245 6.90 3.77 2.69
N ARG A 246 6.91 4.60 3.73
CA ARG A 246 6.60 4.15 5.10
C ARG A 246 5.14 3.73 5.27
N TYR A 247 4.21 4.36 4.55
CA TYR A 247 2.82 3.94 4.49
C TYR A 247 2.72 2.50 4.01
N PHE A 248 3.34 2.17 2.89
CA PHE A 248 3.37 0.81 2.35
C PHE A 248 3.86 -0.21 3.39
N ASP A 249 5.04 0.04 3.98
CA ASP A 249 5.65 -0.87 4.96
C ASP A 249 4.77 -1.05 6.20
N THR A 250 4.21 0.05 6.72
CA THR A 250 3.34 0.02 7.91
C THR A 250 2.05 -0.73 7.62
N ARG A 251 1.42 -0.51 6.45
CA ARG A 251 0.18 -1.21 6.07
C ARG A 251 0.39 -2.68 5.81
N LEU A 252 1.50 -3.07 5.18
CA LEU A 252 1.85 -4.48 5.06
C LEU A 252 2.26 -5.12 6.39
N MET A 253 2.80 -4.36 7.34
CA MET A 253 3.04 -4.86 8.69
C MET A 253 1.72 -5.15 9.43
N VAL A 254 0.69 -4.31 9.24
CA VAL A 254 -0.66 -4.61 9.75
C VAL A 254 -1.23 -5.85 9.06
N ALA A 255 -1.09 -5.97 7.74
CA ALA A 255 -1.51 -7.15 6.99
C ALA A 255 -0.77 -8.43 7.44
N GLU A 256 0.50 -8.32 7.83
CA GLU A 256 1.30 -9.40 8.42
C GLU A 256 0.70 -9.85 9.76
N SER A 257 0.32 -8.90 10.62
CA SER A 257 -0.37 -9.20 11.88
C SER A 257 -1.73 -9.87 11.67
N ASP A 258 -2.42 -9.55 10.58
CA ASP A 258 -3.69 -10.15 10.18
C ASP A 258 -3.51 -11.51 9.47
N GLY A 259 -2.28 -12.00 9.31
CA GLY A 259 -1.97 -13.28 8.67
C GLY A 259 -2.14 -13.29 7.14
N LEU A 260 -2.25 -12.13 6.50
CA LEU A 260 -2.44 -12.02 5.06
C LEU A 260 -1.14 -12.13 4.27
N ILE A 261 -0.02 -11.70 4.86
CA ILE A 261 1.28 -11.70 4.20
C ILE A 261 2.41 -12.10 5.17
N PRO A 262 3.31 -13.03 4.79
CA PRO A 262 4.49 -13.32 5.59
C PRO A 262 5.47 -12.13 5.65
N ARG A 263 6.17 -11.99 6.79
CA ARG A 263 7.22 -10.98 7.00
C ARG A 263 8.26 -10.96 5.88
N ASP A 264 8.70 -12.14 5.43
CA ASP A 264 9.73 -12.28 4.40
C ASP A 264 9.29 -11.69 3.07
N TRP A 265 8.01 -11.84 2.71
CA TRP A 265 7.46 -11.28 1.48
C TRP A 265 7.37 -9.77 1.56
N ARG A 266 6.94 -9.22 2.71
CA ARG A 266 7.00 -7.76 2.96
C ARG A 266 8.43 -7.21 2.84
N GLN A 267 9.42 -7.87 3.44
CA GLN A 267 10.83 -7.46 3.35
C GLN A 267 11.36 -7.56 1.92
N PHE A 268 10.97 -8.59 1.18
CA PHE A 268 11.32 -8.78 -0.23
C PHE A 268 10.75 -7.66 -1.11
N PHE A 269 9.47 -7.33 -0.98
CA PHE A 269 8.83 -6.23 -1.72
C PHE A 269 9.48 -4.87 -1.44
N MET A 270 9.98 -4.70 -0.21
CA MET A 270 10.74 -3.51 0.19
C MET A 270 12.19 -3.49 -0.34
N GLY A 271 12.67 -4.56 -0.98
CA GLY A 271 14.06 -4.68 -1.41
C GLY A 271 15.04 -4.57 -0.23
N HIS A 272 14.67 -5.12 0.92
CA HIS A 272 15.55 -5.23 2.08
C HIS A 272 16.40 -6.50 1.96
N SER A 273 17.68 -6.41 2.33
CA SER A 273 18.50 -7.59 2.58
C SER A 273 18.07 -8.17 3.93
N GLY A 274 17.03 -9.01 3.96
CA GLY A 274 16.72 -9.84 5.13
C GLY A 274 17.65 -11.06 5.21
N ASP A 275 17.47 -11.89 6.24
CA ASP A 275 18.06 -13.25 6.40
C ASP A 275 17.59 -14.25 5.33
N ILE A 276 17.04 -13.76 4.21
CA ILE A 276 16.55 -14.55 3.07
C ILE A 276 17.74 -15.04 2.22
N GLU A 277 18.98 -15.02 2.75
CA GLU A 277 20.15 -15.66 2.14
C GLU A 277 19.90 -17.13 1.77
N HIS A 278 18.89 -17.80 2.35
CA HIS A 278 18.64 -19.22 2.09
C HIS A 278 17.38 -19.59 1.28
N THR A 279 16.27 -18.84 1.29
CA THR A 279 15.01 -19.38 0.71
C THR A 279 14.77 -19.00 -0.75
N TYR A 280 15.22 -17.83 -1.19
CA TYR A 280 15.00 -17.36 -2.58
C TYR A 280 16.18 -16.57 -3.19
N THR A 281 17.21 -16.21 -2.41
CA THR A 281 18.30 -15.33 -2.87
C THR A 281 19.62 -16.01 -3.21
N VAL A 282 19.63 -17.31 -3.51
CA VAL A 282 20.76 -17.94 -4.21
C VAL A 282 20.54 -17.84 -5.72
N ASN A 283 20.54 -16.62 -6.26
CA ASN A 283 20.57 -16.33 -7.72
C ASN A 283 19.51 -17.02 -8.61
N LYS A 284 18.53 -17.74 -8.04
CA LYS A 284 17.52 -18.50 -8.78
C LYS A 284 16.25 -17.66 -8.83
N ALA A 285 15.70 -17.50 -10.03
CA ALA A 285 14.41 -16.84 -10.23
C ALA A 285 13.35 -17.50 -9.34
N VAL A 286 12.53 -16.68 -8.67
CA VAL A 286 11.35 -17.17 -7.94
C VAL A 286 10.46 -17.90 -8.95
N SER A 287 10.03 -19.12 -8.61
CA SER A 287 9.18 -19.91 -9.49
C SER A 287 7.83 -19.23 -9.69
N LYS A 288 7.21 -19.41 -10.86
CA LYS A 288 5.95 -18.75 -11.22
C LYS A 288 4.85 -19.01 -10.18
N ASP A 289 4.74 -20.22 -9.65
CA ASP A 289 3.74 -20.57 -8.63
C ASP A 289 3.92 -19.79 -7.32
N VAL A 290 5.17 -19.49 -6.93
CA VAL A 290 5.46 -18.68 -5.75
C VAL A 290 5.14 -17.21 -6.03
N VAL A 291 5.46 -16.70 -7.22
CA VAL A 291 5.09 -15.34 -7.63
C VAL A 291 3.57 -15.15 -7.59
N GLU A 292 2.78 -16.12 -8.09
CA GLU A 292 1.32 -16.04 -8.05
C GLU A 292 0.76 -16.11 -6.63
N LYS A 293 1.35 -16.93 -5.74
CA LYS A 293 0.98 -16.92 -4.31
C LYS A 293 1.30 -15.59 -3.63
N MET A 294 2.45 -14.99 -3.97
CA MET A 294 2.83 -13.66 -3.52
C MET A 294 1.86 -12.60 -4.03
N ARG A 295 1.44 -12.68 -5.31
CA ARG A 295 0.46 -11.78 -5.92
C ARG A 295 -0.88 -11.85 -5.19
N ALA A 296 -1.43 -13.05 -5.00
CA ALA A 296 -2.72 -13.25 -4.33
C ALA A 296 -2.71 -12.77 -2.86
N SER A 297 -1.58 -12.91 -2.17
CA SER A 297 -1.44 -12.44 -0.79
C SER A 297 -1.27 -10.92 -0.72
N TYR A 298 -0.49 -10.35 -1.64
CA TYR A 298 -0.41 -8.90 -1.81
C TYR A 298 -1.77 -8.31 -2.17
N GLU A 299 -2.55 -8.94 -3.04
CA GLU A 299 -3.88 -8.47 -3.45
C GLU A 299 -4.79 -8.29 -2.24
N LYS A 300 -4.98 -9.36 -1.45
CA LYS A 300 -5.77 -9.33 -0.21
C LYS A 300 -5.27 -8.27 0.78
N ALA A 301 -3.95 -8.19 0.98
CA ALA A 301 -3.36 -7.18 1.85
C ALA A 301 -3.61 -5.76 1.33
N SER A 302 -3.53 -5.57 0.02
CA SER A 302 -3.70 -4.27 -0.63
C SER A 302 -5.13 -3.78 -0.57
N GLU A 303 -6.10 -4.65 -0.84
CA GLU A 303 -7.53 -4.34 -0.79
C GLU A 303 -7.96 -3.95 0.63
N LYS A 304 -7.44 -4.65 1.64
CA LYS A 304 -7.81 -4.39 3.04
C LYS A 304 -7.09 -3.17 3.63
N HIS A 305 -5.81 -2.95 3.30
CA HIS A 305 -4.96 -2.00 4.05
C HIS A 305 -4.25 -0.94 3.21
N LEU A 306 -4.08 -1.10 1.89
CA LEU A 306 -3.34 -0.14 1.07
C LEU A 306 -4.26 0.82 0.31
N VAL A 307 -5.23 0.29 -0.44
CA VAL A 307 -6.07 1.10 -1.35
C VAL A 307 -6.81 2.19 -0.60
N THR A 308 -6.94 3.35 -1.24
CA THR A 308 -7.62 4.53 -0.68
C THR A 308 -9.05 4.64 -1.16
N SER A 309 -9.27 4.17 -2.38
CA SER A 309 -10.58 3.99 -2.95
C SER A 309 -11.10 2.65 -2.44
N ARG A 310 -11.88 2.67 -1.36
CA ARG A 310 -12.76 1.52 -1.10
C ARG A 310 -13.66 1.46 -2.34
N ARG A 311 -13.58 0.35 -3.09
CA ARG A 311 -14.81 -0.10 -3.76
C ARG A 311 -15.86 -0.05 -2.66
N GLU A 312 -17.04 0.45 -2.95
CA GLU A 312 -18.17 0.10 -2.12
C GLU A 312 -18.03 -1.42 -1.97
N ASP A 313 -17.57 -1.86 -0.79
CA ASP A 313 -17.72 -3.24 -0.37
C ASP A 313 -19.13 -3.53 -0.80
N VAL A 314 -19.36 -4.64 -1.51
CA VAL A 314 -20.72 -5.17 -1.68
C VAL A 314 -21.30 -5.04 -0.28
N THR A 315 -22.09 -3.98 -0.07
CA THR A 315 -22.40 -3.51 1.27
C THR A 315 -22.99 -4.72 1.96
N LYS A 316 -22.78 -4.90 3.26
CA LYS A 316 -23.45 -6.00 3.98
C LYS A 316 -24.90 -6.14 3.51
N ASN A 317 -25.54 -4.99 3.26
CA ASN A 317 -26.84 -4.87 2.61
C ASN A 317 -26.95 -5.56 1.24
N THR A 318 -26.12 -5.25 0.24
CA THR A 318 -26.17 -5.95 -1.08
C THR A 318 -25.82 -7.45 -1.01
N VAL A 319 -24.96 -7.91 -0.09
CA VAL A 319 -24.72 -9.35 0.11
C VAL A 319 -25.97 -10.01 0.70
N ILE A 320 -26.55 -9.41 1.74
CA ILE A 320 -27.78 -9.87 2.39
C ILE A 320 -28.94 -9.83 1.39
N GLU A 321 -29.02 -8.81 0.53
CA GLU A 321 -30.01 -8.67 -0.52
C GLU A 321 -29.94 -9.82 -1.53
N ALA A 322 -28.75 -10.10 -2.06
CA ALA A 322 -28.53 -11.19 -2.99
C ALA A 322 -28.89 -12.54 -2.37
N PHE A 323 -28.51 -12.75 -1.10
CA PHE A 323 -28.83 -13.96 -0.36
C PHE A 323 -30.34 -14.12 -0.15
N ASN A 324 -31.02 -13.09 0.39
CA ASN A 324 -32.46 -13.12 0.66
C ASN A 324 -33.28 -13.29 -0.62
N ARG A 325 -32.87 -12.64 -1.71
CA ARG A 325 -33.45 -12.82 -3.05
C ARG A 325 -33.37 -14.28 -3.50
N GLN A 326 -32.19 -14.89 -3.38
CA GLN A 326 -31.98 -16.29 -3.76
C GLN A 326 -32.86 -17.25 -2.92
N PHE A 327 -32.99 -17.02 -1.61
CA PHE A 327 -33.84 -17.82 -0.73
C PHE A 327 -35.33 -17.74 -1.08
N LEU A 328 -35.83 -16.54 -1.34
CA LEU A 328 -37.23 -16.34 -1.74
C LEU A 328 -37.52 -16.96 -3.11
N ALA A 329 -36.58 -16.84 -4.07
CA ALA A 329 -36.71 -17.48 -5.37
C ALA A 329 -36.78 -19.03 -5.25
N MET A 330 -35.93 -19.64 -4.43
CA MET A 330 -35.99 -21.09 -4.15
C MET A 330 -37.31 -21.50 -3.49
N ALA A 331 -37.93 -20.62 -2.69
CA ALA A 331 -39.23 -20.84 -2.08
C ALA A 331 -40.42 -20.61 -3.04
N GLY A 332 -40.17 -20.32 -4.32
CA GLY A 332 -41.19 -20.19 -5.36
C GLY A 332 -41.76 -18.77 -5.52
N TYR A 333 -41.08 -17.74 -4.99
CA TYR A 333 -41.42 -16.35 -5.34
C TYR A 333 -40.90 -16.00 -6.74
N SER A 334 -41.72 -15.28 -7.52
CA SER A 334 -41.28 -14.70 -8.79
C SER A 334 -40.48 -13.42 -8.57
N GLU A 335 -39.67 -13.02 -9.55
CA GLU A 335 -38.91 -11.75 -9.48
C GLU A 335 -39.83 -10.52 -9.29
N ASP A 336 -41.03 -10.55 -9.87
CA ASP A 336 -42.05 -9.51 -9.68
C ASP A 336 -42.64 -9.51 -8.27
N ASP A 337 -42.71 -10.67 -7.60
CA ASP A 337 -43.15 -10.74 -6.20
C ASP A 337 -42.04 -10.26 -5.26
N ILE A 338 -40.78 -10.61 -5.56
CA ILE A 338 -39.62 -10.21 -4.76
C ILE A 338 -39.41 -8.70 -4.81
N SER A 339 -39.56 -8.09 -5.99
CA SER A 339 -39.44 -6.63 -6.15
C SER A 339 -40.52 -5.85 -5.38
N LYS A 340 -41.71 -6.42 -5.19
CA LYS A 340 -42.78 -5.82 -4.37
C LYS A 340 -42.50 -5.87 -2.86
N LEU A 341 -41.61 -6.75 -2.41
CA LEU A 341 -41.22 -6.84 -0.99
C LEU A 341 -40.28 -5.70 -0.57
N GLY A 342 -39.67 -4.99 -1.53
CA GLY A 342 -38.85 -3.80 -1.27
C GLY A 342 -37.52 -4.10 -0.57
N ASP A 343 -37.34 -3.60 0.66
CA ASP A 343 -36.08 -3.63 1.42
C ASP A 343 -35.70 -5.02 1.97
N LEU A 344 -35.32 -5.92 1.06
CA LEU A 344 -34.79 -7.25 1.38
C LEU A 344 -33.63 -7.24 2.40
N PRO A 345 -32.69 -6.26 2.43
CA PRO A 345 -31.60 -6.24 3.41
C PRO A 345 -32.04 -6.11 4.86
N GLN A 346 -33.23 -5.53 5.11
CA GLN A 346 -33.74 -5.24 6.45
C GLN A 346 -34.62 -6.36 7.01
N LEU A 347 -34.92 -7.39 6.20
CA LEU A 347 -35.68 -8.54 6.64
C LEU A 347 -34.86 -9.34 7.65
N THR A 348 -35.42 -9.52 8.83
CA THR A 348 -34.87 -10.43 9.84
C THR A 348 -34.98 -11.89 9.36
N PRO A 349 -34.11 -12.79 9.84
CA PRO A 349 -34.21 -14.22 9.51
C PRO A 349 -35.60 -14.81 9.77
N GLN A 350 -36.27 -14.36 10.84
CA GLN A 350 -37.62 -14.81 11.19
C GLN A 350 -38.66 -14.39 10.14
N GLN A 351 -38.59 -13.16 9.64
CA GLN A 351 -39.50 -12.66 8.61
C GLN A 351 -39.32 -13.40 7.29
N ILE A 352 -38.08 -13.76 6.94
CA ILE A 352 -37.80 -14.57 5.74
C ILE A 352 -38.39 -15.97 5.91
N GLN A 353 -38.22 -16.59 7.07
CA GLN A 353 -38.79 -17.90 7.36
C GLN A 353 -40.33 -17.88 7.25
N ASP A 354 -40.98 -16.83 7.77
CA ASP A 354 -42.43 -16.66 7.67
C ASP A 354 -42.90 -16.49 6.21
N LEU A 355 -42.16 -15.74 5.39
CA LEU A 355 -42.45 -15.58 3.95
C LEU A 355 -42.35 -16.93 3.22
N ILE A 356 -41.28 -17.70 3.47
CA ILE A 356 -41.09 -19.03 2.90
C ILE A 356 -42.24 -19.97 3.31
N GLN A 357 -42.60 -20.00 4.59
CA GLN A 357 -43.72 -20.81 5.08
C GLN A 357 -45.05 -20.39 4.44
N ARG A 358 -45.33 -19.10 4.34
CA ARG A 358 -46.56 -18.59 3.72
C ARG A 358 -46.67 -18.99 2.25
N LYS A 359 -45.60 -18.86 1.46
CA LYS A 359 -45.59 -19.25 0.05
C LYS A 359 -45.75 -20.75 -0.13
N SER A 360 -45.11 -21.54 0.73
CA SER A 360 -45.29 -23.00 0.77
C SER A 360 -46.74 -23.39 1.07
N MET A 361 -47.38 -22.75 2.05
CA MET A 361 -48.80 -22.99 2.37
C MET A 361 -49.74 -22.55 1.24
N GLN A 362 -49.45 -21.42 0.58
CA GLN A 362 -50.20 -20.98 -0.60
C GLN A 362 -50.08 -21.95 -1.78
N ALA A 363 -48.89 -22.51 -2.02
CA ALA A 363 -48.69 -23.52 -3.07
C ALA A 363 -49.53 -24.79 -2.83
N LEU A 364 -49.80 -25.13 -1.57
CA LEU A 364 -50.69 -26.23 -1.18
C LEU A 364 -52.19 -25.87 -1.30
N GLY A 365 -52.51 -24.62 -1.66
CA GLY A 365 -53.88 -24.11 -1.77
C GLY A 365 -54.53 -23.81 -0.41
N LEU A 366 -53.71 -23.56 0.62
CA LEU A 366 -54.17 -23.16 1.95
C LEU A 366 -54.14 -21.63 2.05
N ASN A 367 -55.32 -21.00 2.10
CA ASN A 367 -55.47 -19.56 2.25
C ASN A 367 -55.83 -19.22 3.71
N GLY A 368 -54.97 -18.47 4.40
CA GLY A 368 -55.16 -18.05 5.80
C GLY A 368 -54.43 -18.91 6.83
N ASN A 369 -54.80 -18.80 8.11
CA ASN A 369 -54.16 -19.55 9.23
C ASN A 369 -54.61 -21.02 9.36
N GLY A 370 -55.42 -21.52 8.41
CA GLY A 370 -55.96 -22.88 8.46
C GLY A 370 -55.03 -23.91 7.82
N LYS A 371 -54.83 -25.06 8.48
CA LYS A 371 -54.18 -26.25 7.90
C LYS A 371 -55.15 -27.16 7.13
N GLN A 372 -56.34 -26.64 6.81
CA GLN A 372 -57.46 -27.39 6.24
C GLN A 372 -57.85 -26.82 4.87
N LYS A 373 -58.24 -27.71 3.96
CA LYS A 373 -58.68 -27.40 2.60
C LYS A 373 -59.99 -28.14 2.32
N ILE A 374 -60.91 -27.50 1.62
CA ILE A 374 -62.14 -28.11 1.14
C ILE A 374 -61.91 -28.55 -0.31
N VAL A 375 -62.20 -29.81 -0.62
CA VAL A 375 -62.04 -30.41 -1.95
C VAL A 375 -63.30 -31.19 -2.34
N PRO A 376 -63.60 -31.36 -3.64
CA PRO A 376 -64.70 -32.21 -4.08
C PRO A 376 -64.54 -33.65 -3.59
N LEU A 377 -65.64 -34.32 -3.24
CA LEU A 377 -65.60 -35.69 -2.70
C LEU A 377 -64.86 -36.68 -3.62
N SER A 378 -64.98 -36.48 -4.94
CA SER A 378 -64.35 -37.29 -5.99
C SER A 378 -62.83 -37.24 -5.96
N GLU A 379 -62.23 -36.17 -5.43
CA GLU A 379 -60.79 -35.95 -5.41
C GLU A 379 -60.12 -36.38 -4.11
N VAL A 380 -60.90 -36.70 -3.07
CA VAL A 380 -60.39 -37.06 -1.73
C VAL A 380 -59.37 -38.19 -1.78
N ARG A 381 -59.62 -39.21 -2.61
CA ARG A 381 -58.71 -40.35 -2.76
C ARG A 381 -57.33 -39.92 -3.27
N THR A 382 -57.28 -38.97 -4.19
CA THR A 382 -56.03 -38.45 -4.76
C THR A 382 -55.23 -37.70 -3.69
N TRP A 383 -55.87 -36.79 -2.97
CA TRP A 383 -55.21 -35.98 -1.93
C TRP A 383 -54.72 -36.83 -0.74
N VAL A 384 -55.45 -37.86 -0.35
CA VAL A 384 -55.00 -38.79 0.71
C VAL A 384 -53.75 -39.56 0.28
N LEU A 385 -53.66 -39.97 -0.99
CA LEU A 385 -52.46 -40.63 -1.53
C LEU A 385 -51.25 -39.67 -1.61
N GLU A 386 -51.49 -38.38 -1.79
CA GLU A 386 -50.47 -37.33 -1.73
C GLU A 386 -50.08 -36.93 -0.29
N GLY A 387 -50.61 -37.62 0.73
CA GLY A 387 -50.21 -37.48 2.12
C GLY A 387 -51.06 -36.54 2.97
N TRP A 388 -52.28 -36.19 2.53
CA TRP A 388 -53.24 -35.41 3.32
C TRP A 388 -54.12 -36.28 4.22
N GLU A 389 -54.51 -35.79 5.39
CA GLU A 389 -55.44 -36.45 6.29
C GLU A 389 -56.89 -36.05 5.98
N TYR A 390 -57.76 -37.05 5.77
CA TYR A 390 -59.18 -36.83 5.65
C TYR A 390 -59.82 -36.50 7.02
N VAL A 391 -60.68 -35.49 7.07
CA VAL A 391 -61.34 -35.04 8.32
C VAL A 391 -62.83 -35.40 8.32
N SER A 392 -63.59 -34.86 7.36
CA SER A 392 -65.05 -35.03 7.33
C SER A 392 -65.66 -34.68 5.97
N THR A 393 -66.85 -35.20 5.69
CA THR A 393 -67.67 -34.84 4.53
C THR A 393 -68.60 -33.68 4.86
N LEU A 394 -68.80 -32.77 3.91
CA LEU A 394 -69.79 -31.70 3.98
C LEU A 394 -71.07 -32.09 3.23
N PRO A 395 -72.25 -31.53 3.61
CA PRO A 395 -73.52 -31.80 2.93
C PRO A 395 -73.55 -31.41 1.44
N THR A 396 -72.58 -30.62 0.99
CA THR A 396 -72.44 -30.06 -0.37
C THR A 396 -71.66 -30.96 -1.35
N ASN A 397 -71.48 -32.25 -1.04
CA ASN A 397 -70.65 -33.19 -1.83
C ASN A 397 -69.17 -32.78 -1.92
N GLU A 398 -68.69 -32.14 -0.85
CA GLU A 398 -67.31 -31.73 -0.64
C GLU A 398 -66.76 -32.42 0.62
N ALA A 399 -65.45 -32.43 0.79
CA ALA A 399 -64.77 -32.98 1.95
C ALA A 399 -63.71 -32.02 2.47
N VAL A 400 -63.58 -31.99 3.80
CA VAL A 400 -62.51 -31.29 4.49
C VAL A 400 -61.33 -32.25 4.64
N ILE A 401 -60.17 -31.85 4.12
CA ILE A 401 -58.88 -32.51 4.31
C ILE A 401 -57.92 -31.57 5.06
N LYS A 402 -56.93 -32.12 5.75
CA LYS A 402 -55.93 -31.33 6.50
C LYS A 402 -54.53 -31.87 6.32
N LEU A 403 -53.53 -31.02 6.53
CA LEU A 403 -52.14 -31.49 6.61
C LEU A 403 -51.96 -32.41 7.82
N PRO A 404 -51.12 -33.46 7.71
CA PRO A 404 -50.79 -34.32 8.84
C PRO A 404 -50.27 -33.50 10.01
N SER A 405 -50.76 -33.83 11.20
CA SER A 405 -50.24 -33.21 12.42
C SER A 405 -48.98 -33.98 12.80
N SER A 406 -47.80 -33.37 12.62
CA SER A 406 -46.54 -33.95 13.09
C SER A 406 -46.56 -34.20 14.59
#